data_AF-A0A4R1XWA6-F1
#
_entry.id   AF-A0A4R1XWA6-F1
#
_cell.length_a   1.000
_cell.length_b   1.000
_cell.length_c   1.000
_cell.angle_alpha   90.00
_cell.angle_beta   90.00
_cell.angle_gamma   90.00
#
_symmetry.space_group_name_H-M   'P 1'
#
loop_
_entity.id
_entity.type
_entity.pdbx_description
1 polymer ?
#
loop_
_entity_poly.entity_id
_entity_poly.type
_entity_poly.pdbx_seq_one_letter_code
_entity_poly.pdbx_strand_id
1 'polypeptide(L)'
;MARWVLLISILNLIAIFLLYLNSFIQNNNHYAISIDTYFMSSSIIIFLFSLFCCKRNIILLSMLALVMSVVMNVYNIGVSYEIWIEREQPELATK
;
A
#
# COMPACT_ATOMS: atom_id res chain seq x y z
N MET A 1 4.28 2.64 -25.72
CA MET A 1 4.54 3.19 -24.37
C MET A 1 3.32 3.04 -23.45
N ALA A 2 2.18 3.67 -23.74
CA ALA A 2 0.98 3.60 -22.89
C ALA A 2 0.47 2.18 -22.55
N ARG A 3 0.57 1.20 -23.48
CA ARG A 3 0.16 -0.19 -23.24
C ARG A 3 0.99 -0.88 -22.14
N TRP A 4 2.29 -0.59 -22.08
CA TRP A 4 3.19 -1.13 -21.06
C TRP A 4 2.96 -0.48 -19.70
N VAL A 5 2.75 0.84 -19.67
CA VAL A 5 2.39 1.56 -18.44
C VAL A 5 1.08 1.05 -17.88
N LEU A 6 0.08 0.78 -18.73
CA LEU A 6 -1.19 0.18 -18.31
C LEU A 6 -0.97 -1.22 -17.70
N LEU A 7 -0.20 -2.09 -18.34
CA LEU A 7 0.09 -3.43 -17.83
C LEU A 7 0.78 -3.36 -16.46
N ILE A 8 1.82 -2.53 -16.32
CA ILE A 8 2.54 -2.32 -15.07
C ILE A 8 1.60 -1.79 -13.99
N SER A 9 0.73 -0.84 -14.33
CA SER A 9 -0.23 -0.27 -13.38
C SER A 9 -1.23 -1.32 -12.88
N ILE A 10 -1.73 -2.20 -13.77
CA ILE A 10 -2.62 -3.30 -13.40
C ILE A 10 -1.88 -4.31 -12.50
N LEU A 11 -0.67 -4.71 -12.87
CA LEU A 11 0.13 -5.63 -12.06
C LEU A 11 0.45 -5.05 -10.67
N ASN A 12 0.77 -3.76 -10.59
CA ASN A 12 1.01 -3.08 -9.31
C ASN A 12 -0.25 -3.09 -8.43
N LEU A 13 -1.43 -2.82 -9.01
CA LEU A 13 -2.69 -2.87 -8.27
C LEU A 13 -3.02 -4.30 -7.78
N ILE A 14 -2.81 -5.31 -8.62
CA ILE A 14 -3.00 -6.72 -8.25
C ILE A 14 -2.04 -7.11 -7.12
N ALA A 15 -0.77 -6.72 -7.21
CA ALA A 15 0.23 -7.01 -6.19
C ALA A 15 -0.12 -6.37 -4.83
N ILE A 16 -0.51 -5.09 -4.83
CA ILE A 16 -1.01 -4.40 -3.62
C ILE A 16 -2.18 -5.18 -3.02
N PHE A 17 -3.15 -5.58 -3.85
CA PHE A 17 -4.33 -6.30 -3.39
C PHE A 17 -3.99 -7.68 -2.79
N LEU A 18 -3.12 -8.46 -3.44
CA LEU A 18 -2.71 -9.77 -2.95
C LEU A 18 -1.91 -9.69 -1.65
N LEU A 19 -1.03 -8.69 -1.52
CA LEU A 19 -0.26 -8.47 -0.31
C LEU A 19 -1.13 -7.97 0.83
N TYR A 20 -2.11 -7.11 0.54
CA TYR A 20 -3.12 -6.72 1.51
C TYR A 20 -3.82 -7.97 2.05
N LEU A 21 -4.36 -8.82 1.16
CA LEU A 21 -5.04 -10.05 1.56
C LEU A 21 -4.15 -10.93 2.44
N ASN A 22 -2.88 -11.09 2.07
CA ASN A 22 -1.94 -11.86 2.86
C ASN A 22 -1.69 -11.25 4.25
N SER A 23 -1.51 -9.92 4.32
CA SER A 23 -1.32 -9.19 5.58
C SER A 23 -2.52 -9.32 6.50
N PHE A 24 -3.74 -9.26 5.94
CA PHE A 24 -4.99 -9.45 6.67
C PHE A 24 -5.13 -10.88 7.21
N ILE A 25 -4.78 -11.90 6.42
CA ILE A 25 -4.87 -13.31 6.84
C ILE A 25 -3.83 -13.65 7.92
N GLN A 26 -2.59 -13.18 7.75
CA GLN A 26 -1.50 -13.60 8.62
C GLN A 26 -1.46 -12.82 9.94
N ASN A 27 -2.21 -11.71 10.07
CA ASN A 27 -2.09 -10.78 11.20
C ASN A 27 -0.63 -10.36 11.48
N ASN A 28 0.24 -10.44 10.46
CA ASN A 28 1.67 -10.43 10.63
C ASN A 28 2.24 -9.16 10.00
N ASN A 29 2.72 -8.27 10.86
CA ASN A 29 2.99 -6.87 10.51
C ASN A 29 4.49 -6.55 10.41
N HIS A 30 5.36 -7.50 10.75
CA HIS A 30 6.80 -7.24 10.92
C HIS A 30 7.55 -6.83 9.63
N TYR A 31 7.07 -7.27 8.45
CA TYR A 31 7.61 -6.86 7.14
C TYR A 31 6.72 -5.84 6.41
N ALA A 32 5.59 -5.48 7.00
CA ALA A 32 4.54 -4.72 6.33
C ALA A 32 5.01 -3.29 6.00
N ILE A 33 5.73 -2.64 6.92
CA ILE A 33 6.22 -1.26 6.72
C ILE A 33 7.13 -1.14 5.49
N SER A 34 8.08 -2.06 5.31
CA SER A 34 8.98 -2.05 4.15
C SER A 34 8.26 -2.33 2.83
N ILE A 35 7.30 -3.25 2.85
CA ILE A 35 6.52 -3.64 1.69
C ILE A 35 5.59 -2.48 1.29
N ASP A 36 4.88 -1.88 2.25
CA ASP A 36 4.00 -0.74 2.01
C ASP A 36 4.76 0.46 1.45
N THR A 37 5.95 0.74 2.00
CA THR A 37 6.79 1.85 1.52
C THR A 37 7.24 1.60 0.07
N TYR A 38 7.56 0.36 -0.29
CA TYR A 38 7.88 -0.01 -1.66
C TYR A 38 6.68 0.20 -2.59
N PHE A 39 5.49 -0.29 -2.23
CA PHE A 39 4.28 -0.16 -3.05
C PHE A 39 3.76 1.26 -3.16
N MET A 40 3.91 2.06 -2.10
CA MET A 40 3.62 3.49 -2.15
C MET A 40 4.57 4.17 -3.14
N SER A 41 5.88 3.91 -3.03
CA SER A 41 6.90 4.50 -3.91
C SER A 41 6.71 4.08 -5.37
N SER A 42 6.46 2.80 -5.63
CA SER A 42 6.19 2.30 -6.99
C SER A 42 4.93 2.93 -7.58
N SER A 43 3.86 3.07 -6.78
CA SER A 43 2.61 3.71 -7.21
C SER A 43 2.79 5.18 -7.55
N ILE A 44 3.61 5.92 -6.79
CA ILE A 44 3.97 7.32 -7.11
C ILE A 44 4.70 7.39 -8.45
N ILE A 45 5.71 6.55 -8.67
CA ILE A 45 6.48 6.54 -9.92
C ILE A 45 5.56 6.22 -11.11
N ILE A 46 4.70 5.19 -10.98
CA ILE A 46 3.74 4.82 -12.02
C ILE A 46 2.75 5.96 -12.29
N PHE A 47 2.31 6.68 -11.26
CA PHE A 47 1.44 7.84 -11.40
C PHE A 47 2.11 8.97 -12.19
N LEU A 48 3.38 9.29 -11.90
CA LEU A 48 4.13 10.29 -12.68
C LEU A 48 4.26 9.89 -14.16
N PHE A 49 4.54 8.60 -14.44
CA PHE A 49 4.58 8.09 -15.80
C PHE A 49 3.21 8.09 -16.49
N SER A 50 2.12 7.87 -15.76
CA SER A 50 0.77 7.87 -16.32
C SER A 50 0.28 9.27 -16.64
N LEU A 51 0.64 10.26 -15.82
CA LEU A 51 0.48 11.69 -16.14
C LEU A 51 1.23 12.06 -17.42
N PHE A 52 2.49 11.66 -17.56
CA PHE A 52 3.29 11.90 -18.76
C PHE A 52 2.65 11.28 -20.03
N CYS A 53 2.01 10.11 -19.90
CA CYS A 53 1.32 9.46 -21.02
C CYS A 53 -0.03 10.09 -21.37
N CYS A 54 -0.55 11.04 -20.58
CA CYS A 54 -1.84 11.72 -20.76
C CYS A 54 -3.04 10.76 -20.97
N LYS A 55 -3.02 9.58 -20.34
CA LYS A 55 -4.10 8.59 -20.47
C LYS A 55 -4.94 8.55 -19.19
N ARG A 56 -6.14 9.13 -19.26
CA ARG A 56 -7.09 9.22 -18.13
C ARG A 56 -7.31 7.89 -17.40
N ASN A 57 -7.48 6.78 -18.13
CA ASN A 57 -7.72 5.47 -17.52
C ASN A 57 -6.53 4.99 -16.68
N ILE A 58 -5.29 5.24 -17.16
CA ILE A 58 -4.07 4.85 -16.44
C ILE A 58 -3.91 5.74 -15.20
N ILE A 59 -4.17 7.05 -15.33
CA ILE A 59 -4.13 8.00 -14.22
C ILE A 59 -5.10 7.59 -13.10
N LEU A 60 -6.35 7.26 -13.44
CA LEU A 60 -7.34 6.81 -12.46
C LEU A 60 -6.91 5.51 -11.77
N LEU A 61 -6.35 4.55 -12.52
CA LEU A 61 -5.85 3.30 -11.96
C LEU A 61 -4.66 3.53 -11.01
N SER A 62 -3.72 4.40 -11.39
CA SER A 62 -2.59 4.79 -10.55
C SER A 62 -3.02 5.53 -9.28
N MET A 63 -4.04 6.40 -9.37
CA MET A 63 -4.63 7.07 -8.20
C MET A 63 -5.26 6.05 -7.25
N LEU A 64 -6.00 5.08 -7.79
CA LEU A 64 -6.58 4.01 -6.97
C LEU A 64 -5.50 3.21 -6.24
N ALA A 65 -4.43 2.83 -6.93
CA ALA A 65 -3.29 2.12 -6.33
C ALA A 65 -2.61 2.93 -5.20
N LEU A 66 -2.47 4.25 -5.40
CA LEU A 66 -1.95 5.16 -4.37
C LEU A 66 -2.83 5.19 -3.13
N VAL A 67 -4.14 5.39 -3.30
CA VAL A 67 -5.10 5.43 -2.18
C VAL A 67 -5.05 4.13 -1.40
N MET A 68 -5.08 2.98 -2.09
CA MET A 68 -4.99 1.66 -1.44
C MET A 68 -3.69 1.49 -0.67
N SER A 69 -2.56 1.91 -1.24
CA SER A 69 -1.24 1.83 -0.58
C SER A 69 -1.17 2.70 0.68
N VAL A 70 -1.72 3.92 0.62
CA VAL A 70 -1.75 4.84 1.77
C VAL A 70 -2.64 4.30 2.89
N VAL A 71 -3.84 3.83 2.57
CA VAL A 71 -4.76 3.26 3.55
C VAL A 71 -4.11 2.06 4.25
N MET A 72 -3.44 1.20 3.48
CA MET A 72 -2.76 0.03 4.04
C MET A 72 -1.61 0.42 4.96
N ASN A 73 -0.79 1.40 4.55
CA ASN A 73 0.30 1.90 5.37
C ASN A 73 -0.20 2.45 6.72
N VAL A 74 -1.29 3.23 6.70
CA VAL A 74 -1.91 3.75 7.93
C VAL A 74 -2.43 2.61 8.81
N TYR A 75 -3.10 1.61 8.23
CA TYR A 75 -3.58 0.44 8.96
C TYR A 75 -2.44 -0.33 9.64
N ASN A 76 -1.36 -0.61 8.89
CA ASN A 76 -0.21 -1.35 9.41
C ASN A 76 0.58 -0.57 10.47
N ILE A 77 0.69 0.76 10.33
CA ILE A 77 1.25 1.61 11.39
C ILE A 77 0.36 1.53 12.65
N GLY A 78 -0.96 1.59 12.49
CA GLY A 78 -1.92 1.47 13.59
C GLY A 78 -1.76 0.16 14.38
N VAL A 79 -1.76 -0.97 13.68
CA VAL A 79 -1.55 -2.29 14.31
C VAL A 79 -0.16 -2.40 14.95
N SER A 80 0.88 -1.85 14.30
CA SER A 80 2.23 -1.85 14.87
C SER A 80 2.30 -1.03 16.16
N TYR A 81 1.58 0.09 16.21
CA TYR A 81 1.49 0.94 17.39
C TYR A 81 0.70 0.28 18.53
N GLU A 82 -0.38 -0.45 18.21
CA GLU A 82 -1.15 -1.22 19.18
C GLU A 82 -0.28 -2.30 19.85
N ILE A 83 0.45 -3.09 19.05
CA ILE A 83 1.40 -4.11 19.56
C ILE A 83 2.50 -3.46 20.43
N TRP A 84 2.97 -2.28 20.05
CA TRP A 84 3.96 -1.54 20.81
C TRP A 84 3.41 -1.08 22.17
N ILE A 85 2.19 -0.53 22.22
CA ILE A 85 1.51 -0.15 23.46
C ILE A 85 1.33 -1.37 24.37
N GLU A 86 0.82 -2.48 23.83
CA GLU A 86 0.61 -3.71 24.62
C GLU A 86 1.91 -4.22 25.26
N ARG A 87 3.04 -4.07 24.56
CA ARG A 87 4.36 -4.49 25.04
C ARG A 87 4.97 -3.53 26.06
N GLU A 88 4.95 -2.24 25.77
CA GLU A 88 5.77 -1.25 26.51
C GLU A 88 4.95 -0.45 27.53
N GLN A 89 3.63 -0.35 27.35
CA GLN A 89 2.72 0.39 28.23
C GLN A 89 1.42 -0.40 28.47
N PRO A 90 1.49 -1.58 29.11
CA PRO A 90 0.31 -2.46 29.31
C PRO A 90 -0.82 -1.81 30.12
N GLU A 91 -0.50 -0.80 30.94
CA GLU A 91 -1.45 0.03 31.69
C GLU A 91 -2.33 0.94 30.81
N LEU A 92 -1.89 1.26 29.59
CA LEU A 92 -2.68 1.99 28.59
C LEU A 92 -3.49 1.04 27.69
N ALA A 93 -3.15 -0.26 27.64
CA ALA A 93 -3.85 -1.25 26.83
C ALA A 93 -5.19 -1.73 27.43
N THR A 94 -5.47 -1.43 28.70
CA THR A 94 -6.62 -1.96 29.47
C THR A 94 -7.76 -0.93 29.71
N LYS A 95 -8.15 -0.19 28.68
CA LYS A 95 -9.40 0.61 28.69
C LYS A 95 -10.39 0.17 27.64
#